data_AF-A0A4S2PP29-F1
#
_entry.id   AF-A0A4S2PP29-F1
#
_cell.length_a   1.000
_cell.length_b   1.000
_cell.length_c   1.000
_cell.angle_alpha   90.00
_cell.angle_beta   90.00
_cell.angle_gamma   90.00
#
_symmetry.space_group_name_H-M   'P 1'
#
loop_
_entity.id
_entity.type
_entity.pdbx_description
1 polymer ?
#
loop_
_entity_poly.entity_id
_entity_poly.type
_entity_poly.pdbx_seq_one_letter_code
_entity_poly.pdbx_strand_id
1 'polypeptide(L)'
;MQLFKKAKTELSVLKEIPFKLEKDIQRLVENNLNDITGLIFVKSEFIVQNQRIDTLAFDEENKSFVIIEYKRNHNYSVFDQGVAYLHTLLKHKADFIFEFNEQFNKKLRKDEVDWSQSKIVFVAPIFNKNQKQAIDFKDLNIELWEIKQFENDIVILNGLEKSAHQPSIKQSTKNSDEELSEITKEIKTYSEEDHLIGKSDESIELYDSFKQAILNLNPEISLSAKKLYISFKLNRKTIT
;
A
#
# COMPACT_ATOMS: atom_id res chain seq x y z
N MET A 1 10.76 -18.26 -1.61
CA MET A 1 10.23 -19.17 -0.58
C MET A 1 9.68 -20.41 -1.26
N GLN A 2 10.06 -21.61 -0.83
CA GLN A 2 9.43 -22.87 -1.26
C GLN A 2 8.39 -23.26 -0.22
N LEU A 3 7.20 -23.66 -0.67
CA LEU A 3 6.09 -24.04 0.20
C LEU A 3 5.85 -25.54 0.07
N PHE A 4 5.68 -26.19 1.21
CA PHE A 4 5.46 -27.62 1.29
C PHE A 4 4.24 -27.91 2.15
N LYS A 5 3.47 -28.92 1.75
CA LYS A 5 2.45 -29.54 2.59
C LYS A 5 3.14 -30.63 3.42
N LYS A 6 2.94 -30.61 4.74
CA LYS A 6 3.49 -31.61 5.67
C LYS A 6 2.42 -32.60 6.06
N ALA A 7 2.61 -33.87 5.73
CA ALA A 7 1.78 -34.99 6.19
C ALA A 7 2.62 -35.86 7.13
N LYS A 8 2.37 -35.76 8.44
CA LYS A 8 3.22 -36.34 9.50
C LYS A 8 4.66 -35.83 9.42
N THR A 9 5.54 -36.57 8.76
CA THR A 9 6.97 -36.29 8.57
C THR A 9 7.35 -36.09 7.12
N GLU A 10 6.46 -36.38 6.17
CA GLU A 10 6.72 -36.23 4.75
C GLU A 10 6.34 -34.83 4.26
N LEU A 11 7.18 -34.27 3.40
CA LEU A 11 6.98 -32.99 2.74
C LEU A 11 6.67 -33.23 1.26
N SER A 12 5.57 -32.67 0.78
CA SER A 12 5.26 -32.61 -0.65
C SER A 12 5.24 -31.16 -1.11
N VAL A 13 5.73 -30.91 -2.33
CA VAL A 13 5.70 -29.57 -2.92
C VAL A 13 4.25 -29.12 -3.05
N LEU A 14 3.94 -27.92 -2.55
CA LEU A 14 2.65 -27.30 -2.77
C LEU A 14 2.63 -26.70 -4.17
N LYS A 15 1.81 -27.25 -5.07
CA LYS A 15 1.77 -26.83 -6.48
C LYS A 15 1.11 -25.46 -6.64
N GLU A 16 1.82 -24.51 -7.25
CA GLU A 16 1.26 -23.21 -7.62
C GLU A 16 0.28 -23.36 -8.79
N ILE A 17 -0.89 -22.74 -8.69
CA ILE A 17 -1.93 -22.73 -9.73
C ILE A 17 -1.97 -21.30 -10.31
N PRO A 18 -1.58 -21.07 -11.57
CA PRO A 18 -1.58 -19.71 -12.11
C PRO A 18 -3.00 -19.16 -12.21
N PHE A 19 -3.17 -17.86 -11.93
CA PHE A 19 -4.40 -17.14 -12.26
C PHE A 19 -4.57 -17.09 -13.77
N LYS A 20 -5.78 -17.41 -14.27
CA LYS A 20 -6.07 -17.42 -15.70
C LYS A 20 -6.28 -16.00 -16.21
N LEU A 21 -7.04 -15.20 -15.47
CA LEU A 21 -7.39 -13.82 -15.80
C LEU A 21 -7.01 -12.87 -14.67
N GLU A 22 -6.70 -11.62 -15.03
CA GLU A 22 -6.52 -10.52 -14.08
C GLU A 22 -7.78 -10.30 -13.23
N LYS A 23 -8.95 -10.41 -13.87
CA LYS A 23 -10.25 -10.34 -13.21
C LYS A 23 -10.46 -11.42 -12.13
N ASP A 24 -9.78 -12.56 -12.24
CA ASP A 24 -9.84 -13.60 -11.20
C ASP A 24 -9.13 -13.13 -9.92
N ILE A 25 -8.00 -12.43 -10.09
CA ILE A 25 -7.25 -11.81 -8.99
C ILE A 25 -8.10 -10.69 -8.35
N GLN A 26 -8.62 -9.79 -9.18
CA GLN A 26 -9.44 -8.67 -8.74
C GLN A 26 -10.63 -9.14 -7.89
N ARG A 27 -11.43 -10.07 -8.40
CA ARG A 27 -12.58 -10.62 -7.66
C ARG A 27 -12.18 -11.27 -6.34
N LEU A 28 -11.08 -12.02 -6.33
CA LEU A 28 -10.61 -12.67 -5.11
C LEU A 28 -10.20 -11.64 -4.06
N VAL A 29 -9.47 -10.59 -4.45
CA VAL A 29 -9.02 -9.55 -3.54
C VAL A 29 -10.19 -8.67 -3.09
N GLU A 30 -11.04 -8.19 -4.00
CA GLU A 30 -12.20 -7.34 -3.67
C GLU A 30 -13.13 -8.01 -2.65
N ASN A 31 -13.46 -9.30 -2.85
CA ASN A 31 -14.35 -10.04 -1.95
C ASN A 31 -13.79 -10.23 -0.54
N ASN A 32 -12.47 -10.11 -0.36
CA ASN A 32 -11.79 -10.36 0.92
C ASN A 32 -11.01 -9.12 1.40
N LEU A 33 -11.18 -7.97 0.75
CA LEU A 33 -10.27 -6.83 0.87
C LEU A 33 -10.17 -6.34 2.31
N ASN A 34 -11.32 -6.23 2.99
CA ASN A 34 -11.37 -5.79 4.37
C ASN A 34 -10.70 -6.78 5.32
N ASP A 35 -10.94 -8.08 5.16
CA ASP A 35 -10.39 -9.10 6.05
C ASP A 35 -8.87 -9.22 5.95
N ILE A 36 -8.33 -9.10 4.72
CA ILE A 36 -6.90 -9.32 4.47
C ILE A 36 -6.05 -8.05 4.60
N THR A 37 -6.67 -6.86 4.54
CA THR A 37 -5.92 -5.58 4.56
C THR A 37 -6.47 -4.51 5.51
N GLY A 38 -7.70 -4.66 6.01
CA GLY A 38 -8.41 -3.62 6.76
C GLY A 38 -9.00 -2.50 5.89
N LEU A 39 -8.73 -2.49 4.57
CA LEU A 39 -9.28 -1.48 3.67
C LEU A 39 -10.77 -1.71 3.43
N ILE A 40 -11.51 -0.61 3.31
CA ILE A 40 -12.94 -0.63 2.99
C ILE A 40 -13.09 -0.59 1.48
N PHE A 41 -13.71 -1.61 0.90
CA PHE A 41 -14.04 -1.63 -0.54
C PHE A 41 -15.08 -0.55 -0.86
N VAL A 42 -14.78 0.35 -1.80
CA VAL A 42 -15.69 1.42 -2.23
C VAL A 42 -16.39 1.05 -3.54
N LYS A 43 -15.62 0.84 -4.62
CA LYS A 43 -16.19 0.54 -5.94
C LYS A 43 -15.23 -0.28 -6.78
N SER A 44 -15.77 -1.22 -7.55
CA SER A 44 -15.06 -1.92 -8.62
C SER A 44 -15.23 -1.14 -9.93
N GLU A 45 -14.22 -1.16 -10.79
CA GLU A 45 -14.24 -0.54 -12.11
C GLU A 45 -14.63 0.95 -12.07
N PHE A 46 -14.05 1.68 -11.13
CA PHE A 46 -14.32 3.10 -10.93
C PHE A 46 -13.77 3.92 -12.09
N ILE A 47 -14.66 4.58 -12.83
CA ILE A 47 -14.27 5.45 -13.93
C ILE A 47 -14.23 6.88 -13.42
N VAL A 48 -13.07 7.51 -13.54
CA VAL A 48 -12.87 8.93 -13.26
C VAL A 48 -12.25 9.58 -14.50
N GLN A 49 -12.96 10.55 -15.06
CA GLN A 49 -12.62 11.13 -16.37
C GLN A 49 -12.48 10.04 -17.45
N ASN A 50 -11.27 9.88 -18.00
CA ASN A 50 -10.94 8.90 -19.05
C ASN A 50 -10.11 7.73 -18.52
N GLN A 51 -9.97 7.61 -17.19
CA GLN A 51 -9.18 6.56 -16.55
C GLN A 51 -10.12 5.62 -15.80
N ARG A 52 -9.91 4.31 -15.99
CA ARG A 52 -10.60 3.26 -15.25
C ARG A 52 -9.66 2.74 -14.17
N ILE A 53 -10.11 2.79 -12.93
CA ILE A 53 -9.46 2.22 -11.75
C ILE A 53 -10.11 0.87 -11.47
N ASP A 54 -9.32 -0.20 -11.38
CA ASP A 54 -9.88 -1.54 -11.15
C ASP A 54 -10.63 -1.64 -9.82
N THR A 55 -10.05 -1.15 -8.73
CA THR A 55 -10.73 -1.07 -7.43
C THR A 55 -10.39 0.25 -6.73
N LEU A 56 -11.43 0.95 -6.28
CA LEU A 56 -11.33 2.03 -5.33
C LEU A 56 -11.62 1.51 -3.92
N ALA A 57 -10.74 1.82 -2.97
CA ALA A 57 -10.86 1.49 -1.56
C ALA A 57 -10.60 2.71 -0.67
N PHE A 58 -10.97 2.60 0.61
CA PHE A 58 -10.76 3.64 1.61
C PHE A 58 -10.05 3.06 2.85
N ASP A 59 -9.01 3.74 3.29
CA ASP A 59 -8.28 3.45 4.52
C ASP A 59 -8.89 4.29 5.65
N GLU A 60 -9.67 3.64 6.51
CA GLU A 60 -10.37 4.34 7.59
C GLU A 60 -9.43 4.84 8.70
N GLU A 61 -8.29 4.18 8.90
CA GLU A 61 -7.26 4.53 9.89
C GLU A 61 -6.55 5.82 9.46
N ASN A 62 -6.14 5.90 8.19
CA ASN A 62 -5.42 7.05 7.64
C ASN A 62 -6.35 8.11 7.04
N LYS A 63 -7.67 7.85 7.00
CA LYS A 63 -8.68 8.69 6.34
C LYS A 63 -8.30 9.02 4.90
N SER A 64 -7.81 8.05 4.14
CA SER A 64 -7.28 8.28 2.80
C SER A 64 -7.82 7.29 1.77
N PHE A 65 -7.73 7.65 0.48
CA PHE A 65 -8.15 6.77 -0.60
C PHE A 65 -7.01 5.85 -1.04
N VAL A 66 -7.35 4.62 -1.37
CA VAL A 66 -6.43 3.60 -1.90
C VAL A 66 -6.94 3.14 -3.27
N ILE A 67 -6.12 3.35 -4.29
CA ILE A 67 -6.32 2.79 -5.63
C ILE A 67 -5.66 1.42 -5.66
N ILE A 68 -6.34 0.39 -6.17
CA ILE A 68 -5.76 -0.93 -6.37
C ILE A 68 -5.87 -1.29 -7.84
N GLU A 69 -4.74 -1.64 -8.45
CA GLU A 69 -4.61 -2.02 -9.85
C GLU A 69 -4.10 -3.46 -9.93
N TYR A 70 -4.75 -4.31 -10.73
CA TYR A 70 -4.38 -5.71 -10.84
C TYR A 70 -3.60 -5.95 -12.13
N LYS A 71 -2.62 -6.87 -12.06
CA LYS A 71 -1.78 -7.19 -13.21
C LYS A 71 -1.50 -8.68 -13.26
N ARG A 72 -1.76 -9.31 -14.40
CA ARG A 72 -1.38 -10.73 -14.62
C ARG A 72 0.07 -10.90 -15.11
N ASN A 73 0.55 -9.95 -15.92
CA ASN A 73 1.84 -10.02 -16.62
C ASN A 73 2.77 -8.89 -16.14
N HIS A 74 4.07 -8.93 -16.43
CA HIS A 74 5.07 -7.97 -15.95
C HIS A 74 5.50 -6.89 -16.99
N ASN A 75 4.81 -6.78 -18.13
CA ASN A 75 5.17 -5.85 -19.21
C ASN A 75 4.48 -4.49 -19.07
N TYR A 76 4.67 -3.82 -17.95
CA TYR A 76 4.08 -2.51 -17.67
C TYR A 76 4.96 -1.71 -16.71
N SER A 77 4.86 -0.38 -16.81
CA SER A 77 5.54 0.54 -15.91
C SER A 77 4.67 0.82 -14.68
N VAL A 78 5.03 0.20 -13.55
CA VAL A 78 4.43 0.48 -12.23
C VAL A 78 4.61 1.95 -11.84
N PHE A 79 5.72 2.56 -12.28
CA PHE A 79 6.03 3.95 -11.97
C PHE A 79 5.11 4.91 -12.71
N ASP A 80 5.06 4.82 -14.04
CA ASP A 80 4.27 5.76 -14.86
C ASP A 80 2.77 5.63 -14.55
N GLN A 81 2.25 4.40 -14.40
CA GLN A 81 0.86 4.20 -14.00
C GLN A 81 0.61 4.71 -12.59
N GLY A 82 1.54 4.46 -11.66
CA GLY A 82 1.42 4.93 -10.28
C GLY A 82 1.33 6.45 -10.18
N VAL A 83 2.19 7.15 -10.92
CA VAL A 83 2.17 8.61 -11.05
C VAL A 83 0.84 9.08 -11.65
N ALA A 84 0.41 8.51 -12.78
CA ALA A 84 -0.83 8.89 -13.44
C ALA A 84 -2.06 8.73 -12.51
N TYR A 85 -2.18 7.61 -11.80
CA TYR A 85 -3.28 7.39 -10.86
C TYR A 85 -3.25 8.35 -9.67
N LEU A 86 -2.08 8.59 -9.08
CA LEU A 86 -1.94 9.55 -7.98
C LEU A 86 -2.29 10.97 -8.43
N HIS A 87 -1.82 11.39 -9.60
CA HIS A 87 -2.17 12.69 -10.18
C HIS A 87 -3.68 12.82 -10.40
N THR A 88 -4.30 11.81 -11.03
CA THR A 88 -5.76 11.77 -11.24
C THR A 88 -6.51 11.87 -9.91
N LEU A 89 -6.10 11.14 -8.89
CA LEU A 89 -6.71 11.19 -7.55
C LEU A 89 -6.65 12.59 -6.95
N LEU A 90 -5.50 13.25 -7.03
CA LEU A 90 -5.31 14.59 -6.46
C LEU A 90 -6.05 15.69 -7.24
N LYS A 91 -6.18 15.53 -8.56
CA LYS A 91 -6.89 16.46 -9.43
C LYS A 91 -8.41 16.32 -9.33
N HIS A 92 -8.90 15.09 -9.11
CA HIS A 92 -10.31 14.74 -9.17
C HIS A 92 -10.91 14.34 -7.81
N LYS A 93 -10.38 14.89 -6.70
CA LYS A 93 -10.81 14.60 -5.31
C LYS A 93 -12.32 14.54 -5.08
N ALA A 94 -13.09 15.40 -5.75
CA ALA A 94 -14.54 15.46 -5.62
C ALA A 94 -15.22 14.17 -6.12
N ASP A 95 -14.74 13.58 -7.21
CA ASP A 95 -15.29 12.35 -7.79
C ASP A 95 -15.09 11.15 -6.84
N PHE A 96 -13.94 11.08 -6.17
CA PHE A 96 -13.63 10.05 -5.18
C PHE A 96 -14.51 10.16 -3.93
N ILE A 97 -14.70 11.39 -3.41
CA ILE A 97 -15.59 11.65 -2.28
C ILE A 97 -17.04 11.32 -2.65
N PHE A 98 -17.48 11.72 -3.85
CA PHE A 98 -18.82 11.44 -4.33
C PHE A 98 -19.08 9.94 -4.34
N GLU A 99 -18.18 9.17 -4.95
CA GLU A 99 -18.33 7.71 -5.03
C GLU A 99 -18.35 7.06 -3.63
N PHE A 100 -17.49 7.51 -2.71
CA PHE A 100 -17.53 7.04 -1.33
C PHE A 100 -18.87 7.35 -0.64
N ASN A 101 -19.36 8.57 -0.80
CA ASN A 101 -20.60 9.00 -0.16
C ASN A 101 -21.82 8.28 -0.73
N GLU A 102 -21.86 8.06 -2.04
CA GLU A 102 -22.92 7.29 -2.71
C GLU A 102 -22.93 5.83 -2.21
N GLN A 103 -21.77 5.18 -2.13
CA GLN A 103 -21.67 3.78 -1.69
C GLN A 103 -22.11 3.58 -0.24
N PHE A 104 -21.76 4.52 0.66
CA PHE A 104 -22.00 4.35 2.11
C PHE A 104 -23.13 5.20 2.67
N ASN A 105 -23.82 6.00 1.85
CA ASN A 105 -24.77 7.02 2.29
C ASN A 105 -24.19 7.91 3.40
N LYS A 106 -22.93 8.32 3.25
CA LYS A 106 -22.17 9.16 4.19
C LYS A 106 -22.01 10.59 3.64
N LYS A 107 -21.47 11.48 4.46
CA LYS A 107 -21.15 12.87 4.11
C LYS A 107 -19.70 13.20 4.42
N LEU A 108 -18.78 12.37 3.92
CA LEU A 108 -17.35 12.63 3.99
C LEU A 108 -17.04 13.95 3.29
N ARG A 109 -16.36 14.86 3.98
CA ARG A 109 -15.95 16.15 3.43
C ARG A 109 -14.50 16.10 2.94
N LYS A 110 -14.16 16.99 2.00
CA LYS A 110 -12.83 17.04 1.38
C LYS A 110 -11.71 17.33 2.37
N ASP A 111 -12.00 18.13 3.40
CA ASP A 111 -11.08 18.49 4.50
C ASP A 111 -10.90 17.37 5.54
N GLU A 112 -11.76 16.36 5.53
CA GLU A 112 -11.66 15.19 6.42
C GLU A 112 -10.80 14.08 5.83
N VAL A 113 -10.49 14.14 4.54
CA VAL A 113 -9.64 13.18 3.84
C VAL A 113 -8.18 13.62 3.96
N ASP A 114 -7.32 12.73 4.45
CA ASP A 114 -5.88 12.93 4.42
C ASP A 114 -5.30 12.50 3.08
N TRP A 115 -5.36 13.41 2.11
CA TRP A 115 -4.82 13.19 0.77
C TRP A 115 -3.33 12.85 0.75
N SER A 116 -2.57 13.30 1.75
CA SER A 116 -1.14 13.01 1.85
C SER A 116 -0.85 11.52 2.06
N GLN A 117 -1.82 10.80 2.62
CA GLN A 117 -1.75 9.35 2.89
C GLN A 117 -2.46 8.53 1.81
N SER A 118 -2.98 9.15 0.76
CA SER A 118 -3.54 8.40 -0.38
C SER A 118 -2.43 7.64 -1.10
N LYS A 119 -2.77 6.47 -1.62
CA LYS A 119 -1.78 5.57 -2.24
C LYS A 119 -2.37 4.77 -3.39
N ILE A 120 -1.47 4.18 -4.18
CA ILE A 120 -1.79 3.15 -5.15
C ILE A 120 -1.08 1.85 -4.78
N VAL A 121 -1.79 0.74 -4.95
CA VAL A 121 -1.31 -0.61 -4.75
C VAL A 121 -1.41 -1.36 -6.08
N PHE A 122 -0.29 -1.93 -6.54
CA PHE A 122 -0.32 -2.90 -7.63
C PHE A 122 -0.37 -4.31 -7.06
N VAL A 123 -1.29 -5.14 -7.55
CA VAL A 123 -1.42 -6.54 -7.15
C VAL A 123 -1.14 -7.45 -8.33
N ALA A 124 -0.11 -8.29 -8.22
CA ALA A 124 0.32 -9.17 -9.32
C ALA A 124 0.91 -10.49 -8.81
N PRO A 125 0.98 -11.56 -9.62
CA PRO A 125 1.65 -12.79 -9.21
C PRO A 125 3.15 -12.64 -8.95
N ILE A 126 3.80 -11.71 -9.66
CA ILE A 126 5.22 -11.44 -9.56
C ILE A 126 5.56 -10.05 -10.10
N PHE A 127 6.51 -9.38 -9.46
CA PHE A 127 7.16 -8.19 -10.00
C PHE A 127 8.62 -8.47 -10.33
N ASN A 128 9.12 -7.92 -11.44
CA ASN A 128 10.53 -8.03 -11.77
C ASN A 128 11.37 -7.02 -10.94
N LYS A 129 12.70 -7.20 -10.96
CA LYS A 129 13.63 -6.34 -10.21
C LYS A 129 13.49 -4.86 -10.56
N ASN A 130 13.30 -4.55 -11.85
CA ASN A 130 13.19 -3.17 -12.32
C ASN A 130 11.92 -2.51 -11.77
N GLN A 131 10.78 -3.22 -11.76
CA GLN A 131 9.53 -2.73 -11.18
C GLN A 131 9.66 -2.46 -9.67
N LYS A 132 10.30 -3.37 -8.93
CA LYS A 132 10.57 -3.19 -7.49
C LYS A 132 11.45 -1.96 -7.23
N GLN A 133 12.47 -1.75 -8.06
CA GLN A 133 13.37 -0.59 -7.93
C GLN A 133 12.73 0.73 -8.37
N ALA A 134 11.85 0.71 -9.39
CA ALA A 134 11.25 1.90 -9.95
C ALA A 134 10.31 2.64 -8.99
N ILE A 135 9.78 1.95 -7.97
CA ILE A 135 8.86 2.51 -6.98
C ILE A 135 9.52 2.74 -5.62
N ASP A 136 10.83 2.54 -5.53
CA ASP A 136 11.61 2.64 -4.29
C ASP A 136 11.96 4.10 -3.96
N PHE A 137 10.94 4.96 -3.94
CA PHE A 137 11.06 6.38 -3.60
C PHE A 137 10.19 6.71 -2.39
N LYS A 138 10.71 7.56 -1.49
CA LYS A 138 9.94 7.99 -0.30
C LYS A 138 8.86 9.01 -0.60
N ASP A 139 8.95 9.73 -1.71
CA ASP A 139 7.97 10.78 -2.07
C ASP A 139 6.76 10.24 -2.86
N LEU A 140 6.68 8.92 -3.08
CA LEU A 140 5.59 8.28 -3.82
C LEU A 140 4.99 7.15 -3.01
N ASN A 141 3.69 7.23 -2.71
CA ASN A 141 2.94 6.17 -2.04
C ASN A 141 2.46 5.13 -3.06
N ILE A 142 3.42 4.39 -3.63
CA ILE A 142 3.18 3.23 -4.51
C ILE A 142 3.60 1.97 -3.75
N GLU A 143 2.69 1.01 -3.63
CA GLU A 143 2.92 -0.29 -2.99
C GLU A 143 2.77 -1.42 -4.02
N LEU A 144 3.48 -2.52 -3.79
CA LEU A 144 3.40 -3.73 -4.61
C LEU A 144 3.00 -4.91 -3.72
N TRP A 145 1.94 -5.63 -4.08
CA TRP A 145 1.53 -6.84 -3.38
C TRP A 145 1.61 -8.05 -4.33
N GLU A 146 2.40 -9.05 -3.95
CA GLU A 146 2.52 -10.31 -4.67
C GLU A 146 1.44 -11.31 -4.21
N ILE A 147 0.61 -11.79 -5.15
CA ILE A 147 -0.44 -12.77 -4.88
C ILE A 147 -0.20 -14.10 -5.57
N LYS A 148 -0.23 -15.20 -4.83
CA LYS A 148 -0.08 -16.56 -5.36
C LYS A 148 -1.20 -17.44 -4.84
N GLN A 149 -1.72 -18.31 -5.69
CA GLN A 149 -2.65 -19.35 -5.28
C GLN A 149 -2.04 -20.73 -5.56
N PHE A 150 -2.42 -21.70 -4.75
CA PHE A 150 -1.90 -23.05 -4.76
C PHE A 150 -3.05 -24.05 -4.70
N GLU A 151 -2.73 -25.33 -4.90
CA GLU A 151 -3.68 -26.41 -4.62
C GLU A 151 -4.23 -26.37 -3.17
N ASN A 152 -5.39 -26.99 -2.97
CA ASN A 152 -6.12 -27.01 -1.69
C ASN A 152 -6.58 -25.62 -1.22
N ASP A 153 -6.92 -24.71 -2.16
CA ASP A 153 -7.49 -23.39 -1.89
C ASP A 153 -6.61 -22.47 -1.01
N ILE A 154 -5.29 -22.65 -1.09
CA ILE A 154 -4.32 -21.84 -0.35
C ILE A 154 -3.94 -20.62 -1.18
N VAL A 155 -4.03 -19.43 -0.58
CA VAL A 155 -3.62 -18.16 -1.19
C VAL A 155 -2.63 -17.46 -0.28
N ILE A 156 -1.61 -16.84 -0.89
CA ILE A 156 -0.66 -15.97 -0.22
C ILE A 156 -0.76 -14.59 -0.86
N LEU A 157 -0.89 -13.56 -0.02
CA LEU A 157 -0.83 -12.17 -0.42
C LEU A 157 0.27 -11.47 0.39
N ASN A 158 1.37 -11.12 -0.27
CA ASN A 158 2.53 -10.52 0.37
C ASN A 158 2.76 -9.09 -0.11
N GLY A 159 2.69 -8.12 0.80
CA GLY A 159 3.15 -6.76 0.53
C GLY A 159 4.68 -6.72 0.47
N LEU A 160 5.22 -6.13 -0.60
CA LEU A 160 6.66 -5.96 -0.73
C LEU A 160 7.09 -4.72 0.07
N GLU A 161 8.08 -4.92 0.94
CA GLU A 161 8.69 -3.83 1.66
C GLU A 161 9.56 -2.98 0.74
N LYS A 162 9.46 -1.68 0.98
CA LYS A 162 10.32 -0.66 0.42
C LYS A 162 11.70 -0.71 1.08
N SER A 163 12.74 -0.21 0.41
CA SER A 163 14.08 -0.21 1.03
C SER A 163 14.13 0.76 2.22
N ALA A 164 14.94 0.45 3.23
CA ALA A 164 15.07 1.30 4.42
C ALA A 164 15.62 2.69 4.10
N HIS A 165 16.39 2.84 3.02
CA HIS A 165 17.04 4.09 2.61
C HIS A 165 16.57 4.55 1.24
N GLN A 166 15.27 4.75 1.09
CA GLN A 166 14.71 5.18 -0.17
C GLN A 166 15.22 6.58 -0.56
N PRO A 167 15.70 6.77 -1.81
CA PRO A 167 15.97 8.10 -2.32
C PRO A 167 14.72 8.97 -2.39
N SER A 168 14.93 10.27 -2.30
CA SER A 168 13.90 11.26 -2.65
C SER A 168 13.87 11.47 -4.14
N ILE A 169 12.69 11.41 -4.76
CA ILE A 169 12.58 11.63 -6.21
C ILE A 169 12.91 13.08 -6.59
N LYS A 170 12.72 14.01 -5.64
CA LYS A 170 13.05 15.43 -5.77
C LYS A 170 14.54 15.68 -6.05
N GLN A 171 15.41 14.74 -5.67
CA GLN A 171 16.85 14.84 -5.92
C GLN A 171 17.24 14.33 -7.33
N SER A 172 16.41 13.51 -7.95
CA SER A 172 16.68 12.85 -9.23
C SER A 172 16.10 13.61 -10.42
N THR A 173 15.01 14.36 -10.24
CA THR A 173 14.37 15.13 -11.31
C THR A 173 14.87 16.57 -11.35
N LYS A 174 15.90 16.84 -12.17
CA LYS A 174 16.20 18.21 -12.62
C LYS A 174 15.11 18.63 -13.61
N ASN A 175 14.09 19.35 -13.15
CA ASN A 175 13.11 20.12 -13.95
C ASN A 175 12.41 19.38 -15.10
N SER A 176 11.09 19.08 -14.99
CA SER A 176 10.10 19.26 -16.10
C SER A 176 8.75 18.56 -15.93
N ASP A 177 8.52 17.72 -14.91
CA ASP A 177 7.26 16.98 -14.83
C ASP A 177 6.30 17.61 -13.79
N GLU A 178 5.35 18.41 -14.27
CA GLU A 178 4.38 19.14 -13.45
C GLU A 178 3.57 18.17 -12.56
N GLU A 179 3.18 17.02 -13.12
CA GLU A 179 2.39 15.99 -12.41
C GLU A 179 3.13 15.46 -11.18
N LEU A 180 4.40 15.07 -11.36
CA LEU A 180 5.25 14.61 -10.25
C LEU A 180 5.46 15.71 -9.20
N SER A 181 5.54 16.97 -9.62
CA SER A 181 5.72 18.09 -8.69
C SER A 181 4.48 18.31 -7.81
N GLU A 182 3.28 18.10 -8.34
CA GLU A 182 2.03 18.21 -7.59
C GLU A 182 1.87 17.04 -6.62
N ILE A 183 2.12 15.81 -7.10
CA ILE A 183 2.07 14.60 -6.26
C ILE A 183 3.02 14.74 -5.07
N THR A 184 4.28 15.09 -5.32
CA THR A 184 5.32 15.10 -4.27
C THR A 184 5.21 16.27 -3.28
N LYS A 185 4.35 17.26 -3.56
CA LYS A 185 3.97 18.33 -2.61
C LYS A 185 2.89 17.87 -1.64
N GLU A 186 1.95 17.06 -2.14
CA GLU A 186 0.80 16.63 -1.37
C GLU A 186 1.01 15.30 -0.66
N ILE A 187 1.53 14.29 -1.37
CA ILE A 187 1.83 12.96 -0.84
C ILE A 187 3.04 13.02 0.09
N LYS A 188 2.91 12.41 1.27
CA LYS A 188 3.96 12.34 2.28
C LYS A 188 4.07 10.95 2.87
N THR A 189 5.28 10.41 2.86
CA THR A 189 5.64 9.25 3.69
C THR A 189 6.26 9.78 4.97
N TYR A 190 5.70 9.38 6.10
CA TYR A 190 6.24 9.72 7.42
C TYR A 190 7.27 8.67 7.83
N SER A 191 8.41 9.12 8.34
CA SER A 191 9.40 8.26 8.97
C SER A 191 9.37 8.39 10.48
N GLU A 192 10.06 7.47 11.17
CA GLU A 192 10.25 7.56 12.62
C GLU A 192 10.99 8.86 12.98
N GLU A 193 12.00 9.22 12.20
CA GLU A 193 12.80 10.43 12.43
C GLU A 193 11.95 11.70 12.38
N ASP A 194 10.92 11.76 11.52
CA ASP A 194 10.01 12.92 11.45
C ASP A 194 9.33 13.23 12.79
N HIS A 195 9.10 12.22 13.64
CA HIS A 195 8.50 12.38 14.97
C HIS A 195 9.51 12.74 16.07
N LEU A 196 10.80 12.49 15.81
CA LEU A 196 11.89 12.75 16.75
C LEU A 196 12.50 14.15 16.58
N ILE A 197 12.24 14.83 15.46
CA ILE A 197 12.73 16.20 15.22
C ILE A 197 12.27 17.15 16.34
N GLY A 198 13.22 17.84 16.95
CA GLY A 198 12.98 18.85 17.98
C GLY A 198 12.59 18.30 19.36
N LYS A 199 12.69 16.98 19.57
CA LYS A 199 12.54 16.36 20.90
C LYS A 199 13.83 16.45 21.71
N SER A 200 13.73 16.40 23.04
CA SER A 200 14.91 16.36 23.92
C SER A 200 15.60 15.00 23.87
N ASP A 201 16.91 14.97 24.16
CA ASP A 201 17.68 13.72 24.24
C ASP A 201 17.03 12.71 25.20
N GLU A 202 16.59 13.16 26.37
CA GLU A 202 15.88 12.32 27.34
C GLU A 202 14.59 11.69 26.78
N SER A 203 13.82 12.44 25.98
CA SER A 203 12.59 11.91 25.36
C SER A 203 12.91 10.86 24.29
N ILE A 204 13.98 11.10 23.52
CA ILE A 204 14.43 10.17 22.47
C ILE A 204 14.95 8.88 23.11
N GLU A 205 15.76 8.97 24.17
CA GLU A 205 16.26 7.80 24.90
C GLU A 205 15.13 6.96 25.52
N LEU A 206 14.13 7.61 26.13
CA LEU A 206 12.97 6.92 26.70
C LEU A 206 12.14 6.22 25.61
N TYR A 207 11.91 6.91 24.50
CA TYR A 207 11.22 6.34 23.34
C TYR A 207 11.98 5.13 22.78
N ASP A 208 13.30 5.24 22.60
CA ASP A 208 14.12 4.14 22.11
C ASP A 208 14.09 2.94 23.04
N SER A 209 14.17 3.16 24.35
CA SER A 209 14.06 2.09 25.35
C SER A 209 12.71 1.37 25.26
N PHE A 210 11.61 2.14 25.18
CA PHE A 210 10.26 1.60 25.03
C PHE A 210 10.08 0.83 23.72
N LYS A 211 10.55 1.40 22.61
CA LYS A 211 10.55 0.79 21.28
C LYS A 211 11.25 -0.56 21.29
N GLN A 212 12.48 -0.60 21.80
CA GLN A 212 13.26 -1.84 21.86
C GLN A 212 12.59 -2.88 22.75
N ALA A 213 11.99 -2.47 23.87
CA ALA A 213 11.24 -3.39 24.73
C ALA A 213 10.10 -4.07 23.97
N ILE A 214 9.32 -3.33 23.17
CA ILE A 214 8.21 -3.89 22.38
C ILE A 214 8.73 -4.80 21.25
N LEU A 215 9.73 -4.36 20.48
CA LEU A 215 10.27 -5.14 19.38
C LEU A 215 10.88 -6.47 19.86
N ASN A 216 11.40 -6.50 21.09
CA ASN A 216 11.93 -7.72 21.70
C ASN A 216 10.84 -8.73 22.15
N LEU A 217 9.56 -8.31 22.24
CA LEU A 217 8.48 -9.23 22.62
C LEU A 217 8.14 -10.23 21.52
N ASN A 218 8.22 -9.80 20.26
CA ASN A 218 7.96 -10.67 19.12
C ASN A 218 8.68 -10.13 17.87
N PRO A 219 9.52 -10.95 17.19
CA PRO A 219 10.27 -10.54 16.02
C PRO A 219 9.41 -10.16 14.80
N GLU A 220 8.13 -10.52 14.79
CA GLU A 220 7.18 -10.13 13.74
C GLU A 220 6.56 -8.74 13.97
N ILE A 221 6.84 -8.11 15.12
CA ILE A 221 6.38 -6.73 15.36
C ILE A 221 7.21 -5.78 14.51
N SER A 222 6.52 -4.92 13.76
CA SER A 222 7.14 -3.86 12.96
C SER A 222 6.63 -2.48 13.36
N LEU A 223 7.42 -1.46 13.06
CA LEU A 223 7.06 -0.06 13.26
C LEU A 223 6.44 0.52 12.00
N SER A 224 5.43 1.38 12.18
CA SER A 224 4.81 2.14 11.10
C SER A 224 4.57 3.57 11.58
N ALA A 225 5.37 4.50 11.07
CA ALA A 225 5.17 5.92 11.30
C ALA A 225 3.96 6.40 10.48
N LYS A 226 3.08 7.13 11.15
CA LYS A 226 1.90 7.80 10.58
C LYS A 226 2.08 9.29 10.74
N LYS A 227 1.11 10.08 10.26
CA LYS A 227 1.18 11.54 10.38
C LYS A 227 1.28 12.07 11.81
N LEU A 228 0.54 11.45 12.74
CA LEU A 228 0.38 11.95 14.11
C LEU A 228 1.01 11.07 15.17
N TYR A 229 1.39 9.84 14.83
CA TYR A 229 1.90 8.85 15.78
C TYR A 229 2.78 7.82 15.08
N ILE A 230 3.51 7.05 15.88
CA ILE A 230 4.19 5.83 15.45
C ILE A 230 3.42 4.66 16.03
N SER A 231 3.14 3.65 15.22
CA SER A 231 2.43 2.45 15.63
C SER A 231 3.29 1.20 15.57
N PHE A 232 2.97 0.24 16.42
CA PHE A 232 3.49 -1.13 16.33
C PHE A 232 2.45 -2.03 15.67
N LYS A 233 2.90 -2.82 14.70
CA LYS A 233 2.05 -3.70 13.91
C LYS A 233 2.46 -5.15 14.08
N LEU A 234 1.47 -6.02 14.19
CA LEU A 234 1.63 -7.47 14.10
C LEU A 234 0.58 -8.00 13.13
N ASN A 235 0.98 -8.83 12.17
CA ASN A 235 0.08 -9.37 11.15
C ASN A 235 -0.77 -8.30 10.43
N ARG A 236 -0.14 -7.15 10.13
CA ARG A 236 -0.76 -5.95 9.50
C ARG A 236 -1.84 -5.25 10.34
N LYS A 237 -2.04 -5.66 11.59
CA LYS A 237 -2.94 -4.97 12.53
C LYS A 237 -2.14 -4.09 13.48
N THR A 238 -2.59 -2.86 13.67
CA THR A 238 -2.07 -1.94 14.68
C THR A 238 -2.39 -2.47 16.07
N ILE A 239 -1.39 -2.61 16.92
CA ILE A 239 -1.53 -3.12 18.30
C ILE A 239 -1.52 -1.96 19.29
N THR A 240 -0.69 -0.96 19.05
CA THR A 240 -0.59 0.27 19.84
C THR A 240 0.03 1.41 19.03
#